data_AF-A0A3A4VZ38-F1
#
_entry.id   AF-A0A3A4VZ38-F1
#
_cell.length_a   1.000
_cell.length_b   1.000
_cell.length_c   1.000
_cell.angle_alpha   90.00
_cell.angle_beta   90.00
_cell.angle_gamma   90.00
#
_symmetry.space_group_name_H-M   'P 1'
#
loop_
_entity.id
_entity.type
_entity.pdbx_description
1 polymer ?
#
loop_
_entity_poly.entity_id
_entity_poly.type
_entity_poly.pdbx_seq_one_letter_code
_entity_poly.pdbx_strand_id
1 'polypeptide(L)'
;MEARSLKLEKHPHAFCFLLRSMFEISAKAYCMDHAASGGPKHTKANGEDRALADVLRDITNHLTKNNSDKQMTRALHGAMTEIGKKEGILSVTSMNQLVHNPRFSINENHISTLFGNIFPLLEEMNR
;
A
#
# COMPACT_ATOMS: atom_id res chain seq x y z
N MET A 1 3.19 13.88 8.68
CA MET A 1 2.96 12.41 8.69
C MET A 1 3.87 11.79 9.74
N GLU A 2 3.32 11.21 10.81
CA GLU A 2 4.08 10.63 11.95
C GLU A 2 5.09 9.53 11.54
N ALA A 3 4.88 8.87 10.40
CA ALA A 3 5.81 7.89 9.84
C ALA A 3 7.24 8.45 9.69
N ARG A 4 7.40 9.77 9.45
CA ARG A 4 8.70 10.42 9.26
C ARG A 4 9.51 10.59 10.54
N SER A 5 8.89 10.47 11.72
CA SER A 5 9.56 10.60 13.01
C SER A 5 10.00 9.28 13.63
N LEU A 6 9.71 8.14 12.99
CA LEU A 6 10.14 6.83 13.49
C LEU A 6 11.62 6.57 13.23
N LYS A 7 12.32 6.13 14.28
CA LYS A 7 13.70 5.63 14.18
C LYS A 7 13.67 4.20 13.64
N LEU A 8 13.84 4.06 12.32
CA LEU A 8 13.79 2.77 11.62
C LEU A 8 14.80 1.75 12.17
N GLU A 9 15.99 2.23 12.55
CA GLU A 9 17.05 1.47 13.21
C GLU A 9 16.61 0.80 14.53
N LYS A 10 15.62 1.37 15.23
CA LYS A 10 15.14 0.87 16.53
C LYS A 10 13.83 0.10 16.42
N HIS A 11 12.96 0.50 15.50
CA HIS A 11 11.60 -0.02 15.42
C HIS A 11 11.17 -0.31 13.97
N PRO A 12 11.91 -1.16 13.23
CA PRO A 12 11.61 -1.45 11.82
C PRO A 12 10.23 -2.11 11.68
N HIS A 13 9.83 -2.95 12.63
CA HIS A 13 8.52 -3.60 12.62
C HIS A 13 7.37 -2.61 12.85
N ALA A 14 7.55 -1.64 13.76
CA ALA A 14 6.54 -0.62 14.02
C ALA A 14 6.30 0.25 12.78
N PHE A 15 7.36 0.58 12.04
CA PHE A 15 7.23 1.28 10.77
C PHE A 15 6.40 0.48 9.77
N CYS A 16 6.68 -0.82 9.60
CA CYS A 16 5.95 -1.66 8.65
C CYS A 16 4.48 -1.80 9.02
N PHE A 17 4.18 -1.96 10.32
CA PHE A 17 2.81 -2.00 10.82
C PHE A 17 2.07 -0.68 10.55
N LEU A 18 2.70 0.46 10.84
CA LEU A 18 2.12 1.78 10.59
C LEU A 18 1.92 2.03 9.10
N LEU A 19 2.91 1.70 8.27
CA LEU A 19 2.83 1.83 6.82
C LEU A 19 1.66 1.02 6.27
N ARG A 20 1.55 -0.25 6.69
CA ARG A 20 0.43 -1.10 6.28
C ARG A 20 -0.91 -0.50 6.70
N SER A 21 -1.01 -0.02 7.94
CA SER A 21 -2.23 0.61 8.45
C SER A 21 -2.61 1.87 7.66
N MET A 22 -1.62 2.69 7.27
CA MET A 22 -1.85 3.86 6.42
C MET A 22 -2.43 3.47 5.06
N PHE A 23 -1.91 2.42 4.43
CA PHE A 23 -2.46 1.92 3.16
C PHE A 23 -3.89 1.40 3.31
N GLU A 24 -4.17 0.62 4.36
CA GLU A 24 -5.53 0.08 4.58
C GLU A 24 -6.56 1.19 4.76
N ILE A 25 -6.23 2.20 5.56
CA ILE A 25 -7.13 3.33 5.83
C ILE A 25 -7.28 4.19 4.57
N SER A 26 -6.17 4.55 3.91
CA SER A 26 -6.19 5.40 2.72
C SER A 26 -6.94 4.75 1.57
N ALA A 27 -6.74 3.45 1.35
CA ALA A 27 -7.44 2.72 0.30
C ALA A 27 -8.95 2.66 0.55
N LYS A 28 -9.37 2.42 1.81
CA LYS A 28 -10.78 2.44 2.19
C LYS A 28 -11.40 3.82 1.97
N ALA A 29 -10.75 4.87 2.44
CA ALA A 29 -11.19 6.25 2.26
C ALA A 29 -11.33 6.60 0.78
N TYR A 30 -10.28 6.37 -0.01
CA TYR A 30 -10.29 6.63 -1.45
C TYR A 30 -11.43 5.90 -2.17
N CYS A 31 -11.66 4.62 -1.87
CA CYS A 31 -12.78 3.86 -2.43
C CYS A 31 -14.15 4.45 -2.04
N MET A 32 -14.30 4.96 -0.82
CA MET A 32 -15.54 5.58 -0.37
C MET A 32 -15.79 6.91 -1.08
N ASP A 33 -14.76 7.75 -1.19
CA ASP A 33 -14.86 9.09 -1.80
C ASP A 33 -15.18 9.01 -3.30
N HIS A 34 -14.71 7.96 -3.98
CA HIS A 34 -14.93 7.75 -5.41
C HIS A 34 -16.09 6.80 -5.73
N ALA A 35 -16.84 6.32 -4.73
CA ALA A 35 -17.90 5.34 -4.95
C ALA A 35 -18.99 5.86 -5.91
N ALA A 36 -19.33 7.15 -5.83
CA ALA A 36 -20.35 7.78 -6.65
C ALA A 36 -19.93 7.98 -8.12
N SER A 37 -18.63 8.08 -8.39
CA SER A 37 -18.08 8.28 -9.74
C SER A 37 -17.68 6.97 -10.44
N GLY A 38 -18.12 5.82 -9.92
CA GLY A 38 -17.75 4.51 -10.46
C GLY A 38 -16.33 4.07 -10.09
N GLY A 39 -15.78 4.60 -9.00
CA GLY A 39 -14.48 4.24 -8.47
C GLY A 39 -14.40 2.81 -7.91
N PRO A 40 -13.19 2.38 -7.52
CA PRO A 40 -12.95 1.03 -7.01
C PRO A 40 -13.66 0.76 -5.68
N LYS A 41 -13.95 -0.51 -5.39
CA LYS A 41 -14.57 -0.94 -4.13
C LYS A 41 -13.58 -1.69 -3.23
N HIS A 42 -13.61 -1.40 -1.93
CA HIS A 42 -12.80 -2.10 -0.92
C HIS A 42 -13.45 -3.39 -0.40
N THR A 43 -14.76 -3.59 -0.64
CA THR A 43 -15.49 -4.82 -0.30
C THR A 43 -15.92 -5.61 -1.53
N LYS A 44 -16.11 -6.92 -1.33
CA LYS A 44 -16.75 -7.82 -2.27
C LYS A 44 -18.27 -7.63 -2.25
N ALA A 45 -18.96 -8.25 -3.21
CA ALA A 45 -20.43 -8.21 -3.27
C ALA A 45 -21.12 -8.81 -2.03
N ASN A 46 -20.47 -9.75 -1.33
CA ASN A 46 -20.97 -10.35 -0.09
C ASN A 46 -20.67 -9.52 1.18
N GLY A 47 -20.05 -8.33 1.04
CA GLY A 47 -19.72 -7.45 2.15
C GLY A 47 -18.37 -7.74 2.83
N GLU A 48 -17.64 -8.79 2.42
CA GLU A 48 -16.30 -9.06 2.96
C GLU A 48 -15.26 -8.07 2.43
N ASP A 49 -14.25 -7.76 3.25
CA ASP A 49 -13.09 -6.98 2.82
C ASP A 49 -12.32 -7.73 1.71
N ARG A 50 -11.90 -6.96 0.70
CA ARG A 50 -11.01 -7.46 -0.36
C ARG A 50 -9.57 -7.46 0.12
N ALA A 51 -8.73 -8.28 -0.51
CA ALA A 51 -7.30 -8.21 -0.28
C ALA A 51 -6.76 -6.84 -0.68
N LEU A 52 -5.98 -6.21 0.20
CA LEU A 52 -5.43 -4.88 -0.05
C LEU A 52 -4.72 -4.77 -1.39
N ALA A 53 -3.91 -5.77 -1.75
CA ALA A 53 -3.17 -5.75 -3.01
C ALA A 53 -4.08 -5.63 -4.24
N ASP A 54 -5.28 -6.22 -4.19
CA ASP A 54 -6.26 -6.10 -5.27
C ASP A 54 -6.93 -4.73 -5.27
N VAL A 55 -7.23 -4.19 -4.09
CA VAL A 55 -7.78 -2.84 -3.95
C VAL A 55 -6.79 -1.79 -4.46
N LEU A 56 -5.53 -1.86 -4.05
CA LEU A 56 -4.48 -0.93 -4.48
C LEU A 56 -4.20 -1.03 -5.99
N ARG A 57 -4.33 -2.23 -6.57
CA ARG A 57 -4.24 -2.42 -8.03
C ARG A 57 -5.38 -1.70 -8.75
N ASP A 58 -6.61 -1.84 -8.26
CA ASP A 58 -7.78 -1.17 -8.86
C ASP A 58 -7.70 0.35 -8.68
N ILE A 59 -7.25 0.83 -7.52
CA ILE A 59 -6.99 2.25 -7.27
C ILE A 59 -5.94 2.79 -8.24
N THR A 60 -4.85 2.06 -8.45
CA THR A 60 -3.81 2.48 -9.40
C THR A 60 -4.35 2.50 -10.84
N ASN A 61 -5.18 1.53 -11.22
CA ASN A 61 -5.85 1.55 -12.52
C ASN A 61 -6.80 2.75 -12.66
N HIS A 62 -7.52 3.11 -11.59
CA HIS A 62 -8.38 4.29 -11.57
C HIS A 62 -7.57 5.59 -11.73
N LEU A 63 -6.50 5.76 -10.94
CA LEU A 63 -5.60 6.93 -11.00
C LEU A 63 -4.92 7.09 -12.36
N THR A 64 -4.49 5.99 -12.97
CA THR A 64 -3.84 5.99 -14.29
C THR A 64 -4.82 6.04 -15.46
N LYS A 65 -6.13 6.09 -15.17
CA LYS A 65 -7.21 6.01 -16.18
C LYS A 65 -6.98 4.82 -17.12
N ASN A 66 -6.75 3.64 -16.54
CA ASN A 66 -6.38 2.41 -17.23
C ASN A 66 -5.17 2.59 -18.18
N ASN A 67 -4.06 3.11 -17.65
CA ASN A 67 -2.81 3.36 -18.38
C ASN A 67 -2.89 4.42 -19.51
N SER A 68 -3.99 5.17 -19.62
CA SER A 68 -4.10 6.27 -20.57
C SER A 68 -3.35 7.52 -20.09
N ASP A 69 -3.28 7.75 -18.78
CA ASP A 69 -2.42 8.77 -18.18
C ASP A 69 -0.98 8.25 -18.06
N LYS A 70 -0.14 8.58 -19.05
CA LYS A 70 1.26 8.12 -19.11
C LYS A 70 2.13 8.73 -18.02
N GLN A 71 1.82 9.94 -17.56
CA GLN A 71 2.58 10.58 -16.49
C GLN A 71 2.31 9.85 -15.17
N MET A 72 1.04 9.62 -14.84
CA MET A 72 0.65 8.90 -13.64
C MET A 72 1.12 7.44 -13.67
N THR A 73 1.03 6.79 -14.83
CA THR A 73 1.51 5.39 -14.99
C THR A 73 3.01 5.27 -14.67
N ARG A 74 3.83 6.23 -15.11
CA ARG A 74 5.26 6.26 -14.78
C ARG A 74 5.50 6.52 -13.29
N ALA A 75 4.77 7.45 -12.70
CA ALA A 75 4.88 7.78 -11.29
C ALA A 75 4.54 6.58 -10.38
N LEU A 76 3.53 5.78 -10.75
CA LEU A 76 3.04 4.66 -9.95
C LEU A 76 3.66 3.29 -10.33
N HIS A 77 4.59 3.25 -11.29
CA HIS A 77 5.19 1.99 -11.74
C HIS A 77 5.94 1.24 -10.62
N GLY A 78 6.66 1.98 -9.78
CA GLY A 78 7.36 1.42 -8.61
C GLY A 78 6.38 0.77 -7.63
N ALA A 79 5.28 1.46 -7.31
CA ALA A 79 4.25 0.96 -6.40
C ALA A 79 3.61 -0.33 -6.94
N MET A 80 3.28 -0.39 -8.23
CA MET A 80 2.70 -1.58 -8.86
C MET A 80 3.65 -2.78 -8.82
N THR A 81 4.93 -2.55 -9.07
CA THR A 81 5.97 -3.57 -8.97
C THR A 81 6.05 -4.15 -7.55
N GLU A 82 5.99 -3.30 -6.52
CA GLU A 82 6.01 -3.75 -5.11
C GLU A 82 4.73 -4.48 -4.69
N ILE A 83 3.55 -3.98 -5.08
CA ILE A 83 2.25 -4.60 -4.77
C ILE A 83 2.13 -5.99 -5.42
N GLY A 84 2.77 -6.20 -6.57
CA GLY A 84 2.79 -7.50 -7.25
C GLY A 84 3.57 -8.58 -6.51
N LYS A 85 4.40 -8.23 -5.51
CA LYS A 85 5.21 -9.20 -4.77
C LYS A 85 4.37 -9.93 -3.73
N LYS A 86 4.24 -11.26 -3.87
CA LYS A 86 3.56 -12.14 -2.89
C LYS A 86 4.15 -12.04 -1.48
N GLU A 87 5.46 -11.84 -1.40
CA GLU A 87 6.22 -11.70 -0.15
C GLU A 87 6.65 -10.24 0.10
N GLY A 88 5.95 -9.27 -0.49
CA GLY A 88 6.19 -7.85 -0.26
C GLY A 88 5.68 -7.40 1.10
N ILE A 89 6.20 -6.29 1.63
CA ILE A 89 5.88 -5.80 2.99
C ILE A 89 4.37 -5.56 3.22
N LEU A 90 3.65 -5.22 2.15
CA LEU A 90 2.20 -4.98 2.16
C LEU A 90 1.39 -6.27 1.99
N SER A 91 2.03 -7.44 1.89
CA SER A 91 1.34 -8.71 1.77
C SER A 91 0.84 -9.20 3.13
N VAL A 92 -0.22 -9.99 3.12
CA VAL A 92 -0.72 -10.65 4.33
C VAL A 92 0.34 -11.60 4.89
N THR A 93 1.09 -12.29 4.02
CA THR A 93 2.18 -13.20 4.43
C THR A 93 3.25 -12.49 5.24
N SER A 94 3.76 -11.35 4.75
CA SER A 94 4.80 -10.59 5.43
C SER A 94 4.31 -10.00 6.75
N MET A 95 3.05 -9.56 6.82
CA MET A 95 2.45 -9.12 8.09
C MET A 95 2.32 -10.26 9.09
N ASN A 96 1.92 -11.45 8.63
CA ASN A 96 1.80 -12.62 9.49
C ASN A 96 3.16 -13.04 10.05
N GLN A 97 4.21 -13.01 9.22
CA GLN A 97 5.59 -13.22 9.67
C GLN A 97 6.04 -12.14 10.65
N LEU A 98 5.71 -10.88 10.41
CA LEU A 98 6.06 -9.78 11.30
C LEU A 98 5.45 -9.90 12.69
N VAL A 99 4.23 -10.43 12.80
CA VAL A 99 3.53 -10.60 14.08
C VAL A 99 3.94 -11.89 14.80
N HIS A 100 4.11 -13.00 14.07
CA HIS A 100 4.24 -14.32 14.66
C HIS A 100 5.65 -14.92 14.63
N ASN A 101 6.57 -14.34 13.86
CA ASN A 101 7.94 -14.84 13.75
C ASN A 101 8.93 -13.86 14.40
N PRO A 102 9.40 -14.15 15.63
CA PRO A 102 10.37 -13.30 16.34
C PRO A 102 11.71 -13.13 15.62
N ARG A 103 12.00 -13.98 14.63
CA ARG A 103 13.24 -13.95 13.83
C ARG A 103 13.04 -13.27 12.47
N PHE A 104 11.83 -12.86 12.12
CA PHE A 104 11.59 -12.12 10.89
C PHE A 104 12.22 -10.74 11.01
N SER A 105 13.33 -10.53 10.31
CA SER A 105 14.07 -9.27 10.31
C SER A 105 13.82 -8.52 9.02
N ILE A 106 13.43 -7.25 9.14
CA ILE A 106 13.36 -6.33 8.02
C ILE A 106 14.51 -5.34 8.19
N ASN A 107 15.37 -5.24 7.19
CA ASN A 107 16.49 -4.31 7.19
C ASN A 107 16.01 -2.90 6.77
N GLU A 108 16.54 -1.86 7.42
CA GLU A 108 16.30 -0.46 7.10
C GLU A 108 16.52 -0.12 5.61
N ASN A 109 17.57 -0.67 4.98
CA ASN A 109 17.83 -0.44 3.55
C ASN A 109 16.69 -0.96 2.66
N HIS A 110 16.07 -2.07 3.06
CA HIS A 110 14.89 -2.60 2.37
C HIS A 110 13.67 -1.73 2.62
N ILE A 111 13.49 -1.21 3.85
CA ILE A 111 12.40 -0.31 4.20
C ILE A 111 12.47 0.98 3.38
N SER A 112 13.63 1.63 3.33
CA SER A 112 13.82 2.91 2.65
C SER A 112 13.57 2.80 1.14
N THR A 113 14.11 1.75 0.51
CA THR A 113 13.89 1.49 -0.92
C THR A 113 12.42 1.22 -1.21
N LEU A 114 11.78 0.36 -0.41
CA LEU A 114 10.38 0.04 -0.59
C LEU A 114 9.48 1.25 -0.35
N PHE A 115 9.75 2.04 0.69
CA PHE A 115 9.00 3.25 0.98
C PHE A 115 9.07 4.22 -0.19
N GLY A 116 10.26 4.45 -0.76
CA GLY A 116 10.43 5.28 -1.95
C GLY A 116 9.59 4.80 -3.15
N ASN A 117 9.45 3.49 -3.33
CA ASN A 117 8.66 2.92 -4.42
C ASN A 117 7.14 3.05 -4.19
N ILE A 118 6.65 2.88 -2.96
CA ILE A 118 5.21 2.84 -2.68
C ILE A 118 4.62 4.18 -2.25
N PHE A 119 5.43 5.09 -1.69
CA PHE A 119 4.97 6.36 -1.15
C PHE A 119 4.19 7.21 -2.15
N PRO A 120 4.55 7.30 -3.44
CA PRO A 120 3.76 8.04 -4.42
C PRO A 120 2.30 7.59 -4.49
N LEU A 121 2.03 6.28 -4.38
CA LEU A 121 0.65 5.78 -4.37
C LEU A 121 -0.10 6.22 -3.11
N LEU A 122 0.56 6.18 -1.95
CA LEU A 122 -0.04 6.67 -0.70
C LEU A 122 -0.38 8.16 -0.80
N GLU A 123 0.49 8.95 -1.40
CA GLU A 123 0.27 10.38 -1.59
C GLU A 123 -0.92 10.66 -2.53
N GLU A 124 -0.97 10.01 -3.69
CA GLU A 124 -2.08 10.20 -4.65
C GLU A 124 -3.43 9.74 -4.10
N MET A 125 -3.48 8.73 -3.22
CA MET A 125 -4.72 8.32 -2.56
C MET A 125 -5.26 9.34 -1.55
N ASN A 126 -4.41 10.25 -1.05
CA ASN A 126 -4.75 11.19 0.01
C ASN A 126 -4.78 12.66 -0.47
N ARG A 127 -4.84 12.89 -1.78
CA ARG A 127 -5.05 14.21 -2.37
C ARG A 127 -6.54 14.55 -2.45
#